data_AF-A0A1B3PFU4-F1
#
_entry.id   AF-A0A1B3PFU4-F1
#
_cell.length_a   1.000
_cell.length_b   1.000
_cell.length_c   1.000
_cell.angle_alpha   90.00
_cell.angle_beta   90.00
_cell.angle_gamma   90.00
#
_symmetry.space_group_name_H-M   'P 1'
#
loop_
_entity.id
_entity.type
_entity.pdbx_description
1 polymer ?
#
loop_
_entity_poly.entity_id
_entity_poly.type
_entity_poly.pdbx_seq_one_letter_code
_entity_poly.pdbx_strand_id
1 'polypeptide(L)'
;MLSGSQGYVAMAVEFPPLGHAMLFWVFATLVVVVCQRLVEHTAHSVDPSSRRISASHSALCIGCIVWALDVVGLFMYAELKPHAMALDLLPALSGLIIMVASTRLALPVLSTSTSKLRITLASLFLGAGMLAAHFMVTRDHVASFRNVQWAPIAVALVLATGIAVVTSLHHRLARYTPITLPPLDRREAWHQHALAGLGVVVLHWLVVNAFPLHADGPSQPSGGNALMLIVLLFGAALAVEQLSNMRSDASRQAMLRKGMSMMRASSVLQSERPDSQLPLIADNLDRLLQRSSLALHFQPMVDASQRGPAQFEALLRIEDRRLGAINPEAFLLVCELQGKTVVVDKLILRNALDCIVQWQARGLHDASVSVNVAPATLLDVGFVPWLREEMAARRLYQTALKLEITEHAFIALGPQMLLAIRDLGAMGVAVVMDDFGAGYSSLGMLADLPIAGIKCDRLFVRDLASDKRRQLLLGHIGTLAGEFGLTVVVEGVESAAELRAVSAAGLHIIQGHLLSKPMPADDVPVWCAVQLEPRRSALQALLAQPLSDPAAPQAFATSAAVPPKAGSGR
;
A
#
# COMPACT_ATOMS: atom_id res chain seq x y z
N MET A 1 38.88 38.47 -54.78
CA MET A 1 38.26 37.15 -54.99
C MET A 1 37.91 36.59 -53.62
N LEU A 2 36.64 36.70 -53.24
CA LEU A 2 36.06 36.09 -52.04
C LEU A 2 35.71 34.63 -52.38
N SER A 3 36.39 33.68 -51.75
CA SER A 3 36.09 32.25 -51.74
C SER A 3 36.64 31.73 -50.40
N GLY A 4 35.93 31.05 -49.52
CA GLY A 4 34.67 30.35 -49.68
C GLY A 4 33.82 30.40 -48.41
N SER A 5 32.57 30.05 -48.66
CA SER A 5 31.42 29.90 -47.78
C SER A 5 31.69 29.35 -46.38
N GLN A 6 30.97 29.95 -45.43
CA GLN A 6 30.57 29.39 -44.15
C GLN A 6 30.38 27.86 -44.23
N GLY A 7 31.24 27.13 -43.53
CA GLY A 7 31.14 25.67 -43.43
C GLY A 7 29.90 25.29 -42.63
N TYR A 8 28.92 24.72 -43.31
CA TYR A 8 27.99 23.79 -42.69
C TYR A 8 28.82 22.75 -41.91
N VAL A 9 28.47 22.50 -40.65
CA VAL A 9 29.04 21.41 -39.85
C VAL A 9 28.63 20.10 -40.54
N ALA A 10 29.46 19.61 -41.45
CA ALA A 10 29.24 18.32 -42.07
C ALA A 10 29.44 17.25 -40.98
N MET A 11 28.35 16.56 -40.62
CA MET A 11 28.40 15.35 -39.82
C MET A 11 29.26 14.33 -40.58
N ALA A 12 30.27 13.77 -39.93
CA ALA A 12 31.24 12.89 -40.57
C ALA A 12 30.70 11.47 -40.80
N VAL A 13 29.70 11.07 -40.03
CA VAL A 13 29.02 9.77 -40.08
C VAL A 13 27.60 9.97 -40.59
N GLU A 14 27.27 9.32 -41.70
CA GLU A 14 25.93 9.40 -42.27
C GLU A 14 24.89 8.78 -41.33
N PHE A 15 23.63 9.17 -41.50
CA PHE A 15 22.54 8.54 -40.76
C PHE A 15 22.47 7.05 -41.11
N PRO A 16 22.29 6.14 -40.13
CA PRO A 16 22.27 4.71 -40.36
C PRO A 16 21.24 4.31 -41.44
N PRO A 17 21.48 3.20 -42.18
CA PRO A 17 20.50 2.66 -43.10
C PRO A 17 19.14 2.43 -42.41
N LEU A 18 18.05 2.80 -43.08
CA LEU A 18 16.68 2.77 -42.53
C LEU A 18 16.32 1.45 -41.84
N GLY A 19 16.72 0.30 -42.40
CA GLY A 19 16.46 -1.01 -41.80
C GLY A 19 17.18 -1.23 -40.46
N HIS A 20 18.44 -0.81 -40.35
CA HIS A 20 19.21 -0.89 -39.10
C HIS A 20 18.68 0.11 -38.06
N ALA A 21 18.35 1.33 -38.51
CA ALA A 21 17.73 2.36 -37.68
C ALA A 21 16.37 1.91 -37.10
N MET A 22 15.54 1.23 -37.91
CA MET A 22 14.25 0.71 -37.48
C MET A 22 14.39 -0.43 -36.46
N LEU A 23 15.35 -1.34 -36.66
CA LEU A 23 15.62 -2.41 -35.68
C LEU A 23 16.13 -1.85 -34.35
N PHE A 24 17.07 -0.90 -34.40
CA PHE A 24 17.58 -0.21 -33.22
C PHE A 24 16.49 0.58 -32.51
N TRP A 25 15.59 1.23 -33.25
CA TRP A 25 14.43 1.93 -32.70
C TRP A 25 13.49 1.02 -31.91
N VAL A 26 13.18 -0.17 -32.44
CA VAL A 26 12.34 -1.16 -31.73
C VAL A 26 13.02 -1.60 -30.44
N PHE A 27 14.33 -1.86 -30.48
CA PHE A 27 15.09 -2.24 -29.30
C PHE A 27 15.19 -1.10 -28.27
N ALA A 28 15.46 0.13 -28.69
CA ALA A 28 15.49 1.31 -27.83
C ALA A 28 14.13 1.58 -27.17
N THR A 29 13.04 1.39 -27.92
CA THR A 29 11.67 1.50 -27.39
C THR A 29 11.43 0.46 -26.28
N LEU A 30 11.84 -0.78 -26.49
CA LEU A 30 11.75 -1.83 -25.47
C LEU A 30 12.58 -1.48 -24.22
N VAL A 31 13.80 -0.98 -24.40
CA VAL A 31 14.65 -0.53 -23.29
C VAL A 31 13.96 0.57 -22.48
N VAL A 32 13.39 1.59 -23.13
CA VAL A 32 12.64 2.66 -22.44
C VAL A 32 11.50 2.08 -21.61
N VAL A 33 10.73 1.13 -22.15
CA VAL A 33 9.65 0.44 -21.43
C VAL A 33 10.17 -0.30 -20.20
N VAL A 34 11.27 -1.06 -20.34
CA VAL A 34 11.85 -1.83 -19.24
C VAL A 34 12.42 -0.92 -18.16
N CYS A 35 13.16 0.13 -18.54
CA CYS A 35 13.69 1.13 -17.61
C CYS A 35 12.57 1.81 -16.83
N GLN A 36 11.48 2.18 -17.49
CA GLN A 36 10.33 2.77 -16.82
C GLN A 36 9.67 1.80 -15.83
N ARG A 37 9.49 0.53 -16.20
CA ARG A 37 8.94 -0.49 -15.29
C ARG A 37 9.82 -0.77 -14.08
N LEU A 38 11.13 -0.77 -14.27
CA LEU A 38 12.10 -0.88 -13.17
C LEU A 38 11.98 0.30 -12.21
N VAL A 39 11.87 1.53 -12.75
CA VAL A 39 11.63 2.73 -11.94
C VAL A 39 10.30 2.61 -11.17
N GLU A 40 9.23 2.20 -11.84
CA GLU A 40 7.92 1.96 -11.23
C GLU A 40 8.01 0.99 -10.06
N HIS A 41 8.64 -0.16 -10.24
CA HIS A 41 8.82 -1.16 -9.19
C HIS A 41 9.49 -0.59 -7.94
N THR A 42 10.56 0.19 -8.11
CA THR A 42 11.23 0.84 -6.98
C THR A 42 10.34 1.85 -6.26
N ALA A 43 9.48 2.55 -7.01
CA ALA A 43 8.56 3.54 -6.46
C ALA A 43 7.40 2.91 -5.70
N HIS A 44 7.08 1.63 -5.95
CA HIS A 44 5.99 0.90 -5.29
C HIS A 44 6.40 0.26 -3.94
N SER A 45 7.69 0.18 -3.60
CA SER A 45 8.16 -0.36 -2.33
C SER A 45 7.80 0.56 -1.14
N VAL A 46 6.91 0.09 -0.27
CA VAL A 46 6.41 0.85 0.90
C VAL A 46 7.47 0.98 2.00
N ASP A 47 8.20 -0.11 2.30
CA ASP A 47 9.25 -0.12 3.32
C ASP A 47 10.53 0.63 2.85
N PRO A 48 11.06 1.58 3.63
CA PRO A 48 12.30 2.30 3.31
C PRO A 48 13.54 1.42 3.11
N SER A 49 13.64 0.28 3.82
CA SER A 49 14.81 -0.61 3.70
C SER A 49 14.77 -1.39 2.39
N SER A 50 13.61 -2.01 2.09
CA SER A 50 13.32 -2.68 0.83
C SER A 50 13.42 -1.73 -0.36
N ARG A 51 12.94 -0.48 -0.23
CA ARG A 51 13.03 0.54 -1.29
C ARG A 51 14.47 0.85 -1.67
N ARG A 52 15.38 0.97 -0.69
CA ARG A 52 16.82 1.22 -0.97
C ARG A 52 17.48 0.05 -1.68
N ILE A 53 17.16 -1.19 -1.27
CA ILE A 53 17.68 -2.41 -1.90
C ILE A 53 17.15 -2.51 -3.34
N SER A 54 15.84 -2.36 -3.54
CA SER A 54 15.19 -2.39 -4.85
C SER A 54 15.71 -1.30 -5.78
N ALA A 55 15.90 -0.08 -5.26
CA ALA A 55 16.48 1.04 -6.01
C ALA A 55 17.92 0.76 -6.47
N SER A 56 18.75 0.19 -5.59
CA SER A 56 20.12 -0.20 -5.96
C SER A 56 20.14 -1.26 -7.05
N HIS A 57 19.25 -2.25 -6.97
CA HIS A 57 19.15 -3.32 -7.94
C HIS A 57 18.64 -2.83 -9.31
N SER A 58 17.62 -1.97 -9.28
CA SER A 58 17.07 -1.37 -10.50
C SER A 58 18.04 -0.41 -11.15
N ALA A 59 18.83 0.35 -10.37
CA ALA A 59 19.88 1.21 -10.90
C ALA A 59 20.99 0.41 -11.60
N LEU A 60 21.40 -0.72 -11.03
CA LEU A 60 22.35 -1.64 -11.67
C LEU A 60 21.80 -2.13 -13.00
N CYS A 61 20.56 -2.62 -13.03
CA CYS A 61 19.95 -3.15 -14.24
C CYS A 61 19.75 -2.10 -15.32
N ILE A 62 19.21 -0.92 -14.97
CA ILE A 62 19.07 0.20 -15.91
C ILE A 62 20.43 0.60 -16.46
N GLY A 63 21.46 0.71 -15.61
CA GLY A 63 22.82 1.03 -16.04
C GLY A 63 23.38 0.01 -17.04
N CYS A 64 23.22 -1.29 -16.77
CA CYS A 64 23.65 -2.35 -17.68
C CYS A 64 22.91 -2.33 -19.03
N ILE A 65 21.58 -2.13 -19.01
CA ILE A 65 20.75 -2.14 -20.22
C ILE A 65 21.05 -0.93 -21.09
N VAL A 66 21.17 0.27 -20.50
CA VAL A 66 21.51 1.50 -21.25
C VAL A 66 22.92 1.39 -21.83
N TRP A 67 23.88 0.86 -21.08
CA TRP A 67 25.23 0.61 -21.60
C TRP A 67 25.23 -0.42 -22.74
N ALA A 68 24.47 -1.51 -22.64
CA ALA A 68 24.34 -2.48 -23.71
C ALA A 68 23.68 -1.88 -24.96
N LEU A 69 22.66 -1.02 -24.79
CA LEU A 69 22.02 -0.29 -25.88
C LEU A 69 23.01 0.59 -26.64
N ASP A 70 23.89 1.29 -25.91
CA ASP A 70 24.93 2.13 -26.48
C ASP A 70 25.94 1.32 -27.32
N VAL A 71 26.45 0.22 -26.75
CA VAL A 71 27.37 -0.69 -27.45
C VAL A 71 26.73 -1.29 -28.70
N VAL A 72 25.46 -1.72 -28.62
CA VAL A 72 24.73 -2.27 -29.77
C VAL A 72 24.56 -1.22 -30.88
N GLY A 73 24.30 0.04 -30.50
CA GLY A 73 24.07 1.12 -31.45
C GLY A 73 25.29 1.42 -32.32
N LEU A 74 26.52 1.19 -31.82
CA LEU A 74 27.75 1.39 -32.60
C LEU A 74 27.82 0.48 -33.83
N PHE A 75 27.14 -0.66 -33.81
CA PHE A 75 27.11 -1.60 -34.93
C PHE A 75 26.14 -1.22 -36.04
N MET A 76 25.36 -0.16 -35.86
CA MET A 76 24.39 0.33 -36.84
C MET A 76 25.08 1.07 -38.01
N TYR A 77 26.32 1.49 -37.82
CA TYR A 77 27.07 2.32 -38.77
C TYR A 77 28.06 1.46 -39.55
N ALA A 78 27.94 1.50 -40.88
CA ALA A 78 28.81 0.74 -41.78
C ALA A 78 30.25 1.25 -41.76
N GLU A 79 30.43 2.57 -41.58
CA GLU A 79 31.72 3.26 -41.47
C GLU A 79 32.53 2.79 -40.25
N LEU A 80 31.88 2.10 -39.30
CA LEU A 80 32.46 1.52 -38.10
C LEU A 80 32.78 0.00 -38.23
N LYS A 81 32.66 -0.68 -39.41
CA LYS A 81 32.89 -2.15 -39.54
C LYS A 81 33.65 -2.62 -40.79
N PRO A 82 34.46 -3.74 -40.75
CA PRO A 82 34.25 -4.95 -39.92
C PRO A 82 35.42 -5.48 -39.03
N HIS A 83 36.58 -4.84 -38.89
CA HIS A 83 37.71 -5.37 -38.07
C HIS A 83 38.08 -4.51 -36.85
N ALA A 84 37.29 -3.46 -36.57
CA ALA A 84 37.68 -2.37 -35.69
C ALA A 84 36.74 -2.19 -34.49
N MET A 85 36.18 -3.24 -33.90
CA MET A 85 35.62 -3.14 -32.54
C MET A 85 36.12 -4.31 -31.69
N ALA A 86 37.43 -4.39 -31.52
CA ALA A 86 37.96 -4.97 -30.29
C ALA A 86 37.53 -4.01 -29.16
N LEU A 87 36.37 -4.25 -28.57
CA LEU A 87 35.99 -3.59 -27.31
C LEU A 87 36.99 -4.08 -26.28
N ASP A 88 38.00 -3.26 -26.01
CA ASP A 88 38.93 -3.54 -24.93
C ASP A 88 38.14 -3.64 -23.63
N LEU A 89 38.44 -4.69 -22.86
CA LEU A 89 37.70 -5.02 -21.66
C LEU A 89 37.71 -3.86 -20.64
N LEU A 90 38.84 -3.15 -20.54
CA LEU A 90 39.03 -2.10 -19.56
C LEU A 90 38.19 -0.84 -19.87
N PRO A 91 38.21 -0.24 -21.08
CA PRO A 91 37.30 0.84 -21.44
C PRO A 91 35.81 0.45 -21.38
N ALA A 92 35.48 -0.77 -21.84
CA ALA A 92 34.11 -1.30 -21.78
C ALA A 92 33.57 -1.40 -20.35
N LEU A 93 34.33 -2.00 -19.43
CA LEU A 93 33.97 -2.09 -18.01
C LEU A 93 33.92 -0.71 -17.34
N SER A 94 34.83 0.19 -17.72
CA SER A 94 34.84 1.57 -17.19
C SER A 94 33.58 2.33 -17.59
N GLY A 95 33.15 2.22 -18.86
CA GLY A 95 31.88 2.79 -19.33
C GLY A 95 30.67 2.22 -18.59
N LEU A 96 30.64 0.89 -18.38
CA LEU A 96 29.58 0.24 -17.60
C LEU A 96 29.52 0.76 -16.15
N ILE A 97 30.66 0.84 -15.47
CA ILE A 97 30.75 1.34 -14.10
C ILE A 97 30.26 2.79 -14.01
N ILE A 98 30.68 3.65 -14.94
CA ILE A 98 30.22 5.04 -15.02
C ILE A 98 28.70 5.10 -15.18
N MET A 99 28.13 4.29 -16.07
CA MET A 99 26.69 4.27 -16.33
C MET A 99 25.91 3.78 -15.10
N VAL A 100 26.35 2.71 -14.45
CA VAL A 100 25.74 2.16 -13.23
C VAL A 100 25.82 3.16 -12.08
N ALA A 101 26.97 3.79 -11.86
CA ALA A 101 27.16 4.78 -10.81
C ALA A 101 26.29 6.02 -11.04
N SER A 102 26.23 6.51 -12.28
CA SER A 102 25.42 7.67 -12.65
C SER A 102 23.93 7.40 -12.44
N THR A 103 23.47 6.20 -12.85
CA THR A 103 22.10 5.76 -12.63
C THR A 103 21.77 5.63 -11.15
N ARG A 104 22.68 5.06 -10.34
CA ARG A 104 22.47 4.89 -8.89
C ARG A 104 22.30 6.21 -8.15
N LEU A 105 23.01 7.26 -8.58
CA LEU A 105 22.91 8.59 -7.98
C LEU A 105 21.66 9.35 -8.46
N ALA A 106 21.26 9.19 -9.72
CA ALA A 106 20.11 9.88 -10.28
C ALA A 106 18.76 9.23 -9.94
N LEU A 107 18.70 7.90 -9.92
CA LEU A 107 17.45 7.14 -9.83
C LEU A 107 16.57 7.50 -8.62
N PRO A 108 17.09 7.67 -7.38
CA PRO A 108 16.27 8.04 -6.24
C PRO A 108 15.51 9.36 -6.44
N VAL A 109 16.16 10.33 -7.09
CA VAL A 109 15.56 11.64 -7.38
C VAL A 109 14.53 11.52 -8.50
N LEU A 110 14.85 10.77 -9.56
CA LEU A 110 13.98 10.57 -10.71
C LEU A 110 12.71 9.76 -10.38
N SER A 111 12.77 8.88 -9.38
CA SER A 111 11.62 8.05 -8.98
C SER A 111 10.74 8.72 -7.91
N THR A 112 11.33 9.45 -6.95
CA THR A 112 10.57 9.94 -5.78
C THR A 112 10.37 11.44 -5.72
N SER A 113 11.26 12.25 -6.31
CA SER A 113 11.22 13.70 -6.09
C SER A 113 9.98 14.35 -6.69
N THR A 114 9.41 15.33 -5.99
CA THR A 114 8.28 16.17 -6.46
C THR A 114 8.75 17.44 -7.15
N SER A 115 10.02 17.81 -6.98
CA SER A 115 10.57 19.06 -7.49
C SER A 115 11.02 18.90 -8.93
N LYS A 116 10.40 19.65 -9.85
CA LYS A 116 10.79 19.69 -11.27
C LYS A 116 12.28 20.01 -11.42
N LEU A 117 12.81 20.93 -10.62
CA LEU A 117 14.22 21.31 -10.64
C LEU A 117 15.14 20.14 -10.27
N ARG A 118 14.81 19.40 -9.20
CA ARG A 118 15.62 18.24 -8.77
C ARG A 118 15.58 17.13 -9.82
N ILE A 119 14.42 16.87 -10.42
CA ILE A 119 14.28 15.92 -11.53
C ILE A 119 15.17 16.34 -12.70
N THR A 120 15.09 17.59 -13.15
CA THR A 120 15.91 18.09 -14.26
C THR A 120 17.41 17.99 -13.97
N LEU A 121 17.87 18.35 -12.78
CA LEU A 121 19.28 18.22 -12.39
C LEU A 121 19.75 16.76 -12.36
N ALA A 122 18.92 15.85 -11.84
CA ALA A 122 19.23 14.42 -11.84
C ALA A 122 19.24 13.82 -13.25
N SER A 123 18.30 14.25 -14.12
CA SER A 123 18.27 13.87 -15.54
C SER A 123 19.49 14.37 -16.30
N LEU A 124 19.92 15.61 -16.03
CA LEU A 124 21.14 16.18 -16.61
C LEU A 124 22.38 15.40 -16.18
N PHE A 125 22.47 15.05 -14.89
CA PHE A 125 23.57 14.24 -14.36
C PHE A 125 23.60 12.84 -14.99
N LEU A 126 22.44 12.19 -15.14
CA LEU A 126 22.32 10.91 -15.83
C LEU A 126 22.75 11.01 -17.30
N GLY A 127 22.33 12.06 -18.00
CA GLY A 127 22.73 12.34 -19.38
C GLY A 127 24.24 12.54 -19.53
N ALA A 128 24.87 13.30 -18.63
CA ALA A 128 26.32 13.49 -18.62
C ALA A 128 27.07 12.17 -18.36
N GLY A 129 26.55 11.33 -17.45
CA GLY A 129 27.10 10.00 -17.19
C GLY A 129 27.05 9.08 -18.41
N MET A 130 25.95 9.09 -19.15
CA MET A 130 25.81 8.34 -20.41
C MET A 130 26.80 8.82 -21.47
N LEU A 131 26.96 10.13 -21.66
CA LEU A 131 27.95 10.68 -22.59
C LEU A 131 29.39 10.28 -22.20
N ALA A 132 29.70 10.29 -20.89
CA ALA A 132 31.00 9.85 -20.38
C ALA A 132 31.22 8.34 -20.57
N ALA A 133 30.17 7.53 -20.42
CA ALA A 133 30.23 6.09 -20.69
C ALA A 133 30.48 5.80 -22.17
N HIS A 134 29.74 6.47 -23.07
CA HIS A 134 29.93 6.37 -24.52
C HIS A 134 31.35 6.76 -24.93
N PHE A 135 31.83 7.89 -24.42
CA PHE A 135 33.20 8.36 -24.65
C PHE A 135 34.25 7.30 -24.29
N MET A 136 34.04 6.59 -23.17
CA MET A 136 34.97 5.57 -22.74
C MET A 136 34.95 4.37 -23.66
N VAL A 137 33.78 4.00 -24.19
CA VAL A 137 33.63 2.90 -25.16
C VAL A 137 34.23 3.23 -26.52
N THR A 138 34.12 4.48 -26.99
CA THR A 138 34.63 4.90 -28.31
C THR A 138 36.06 5.46 -28.25
N ARG A 139 36.71 5.45 -27.09
CA ARG A 139 37.97 6.15 -26.83
C ARG A 139 39.05 5.84 -27.88
N ASP A 140 39.17 4.57 -28.25
CA ASP A 140 40.23 4.10 -29.14
C ASP A 140 39.91 4.34 -30.63
N HIS A 141 38.67 4.77 -30.92
CA HIS A 141 38.20 5.12 -32.27
C HIS A 141 38.30 6.61 -32.56
N VAL A 142 38.40 7.45 -31.54
CA VAL A 142 38.46 8.92 -31.69
C VAL A 142 39.84 9.38 -32.16
N ALA A 143 39.88 10.07 -33.30
CA ALA A 143 41.11 10.59 -33.91
C ALA A 143 41.78 11.70 -33.06
N SER A 144 40.98 12.55 -32.40
CA SER A 144 41.51 13.60 -31.53
C SER A 144 40.45 14.12 -30.56
N PHE A 145 40.77 14.06 -29.27
CA PHE A 145 39.97 14.69 -28.20
C PHE A 145 40.10 16.21 -28.15
N ARG A 146 40.96 16.82 -28.97
CA ARG A 146 41.06 18.29 -29.09
C ARG A 146 40.07 18.88 -30.08
N ASN A 147 39.61 18.08 -31.05
CA ASN A 147 38.74 18.53 -32.14
C ASN A 147 37.31 18.03 -31.94
N VAL A 148 36.69 18.44 -30.83
CA VAL A 148 35.34 18.01 -30.44
C VAL A 148 34.28 18.88 -31.08
N GLN A 149 33.24 18.26 -31.63
CA GLN A 149 32.05 18.98 -32.07
C GLN A 149 31.11 19.21 -30.88
N TRP A 150 31.15 20.41 -30.31
CA TRP A 150 30.33 20.77 -29.14
C TRP A 150 28.82 20.84 -29.43
N ALA A 151 28.43 21.15 -30.67
CA ALA A 151 27.02 21.25 -31.05
C ALA A 151 26.27 19.90 -30.95
N PRO A 152 26.76 18.79 -31.56
CA PRO A 152 26.17 17.47 -31.35
C PRO A 152 26.10 17.05 -29.88
N ILE A 153 27.15 17.32 -29.09
CA ILE A 153 27.19 17.01 -27.65
C ILE A 153 26.10 17.76 -26.88
N ALA A 154 25.96 19.07 -27.12
CA ALA A 154 24.96 19.88 -26.45
C ALA A 154 23.54 19.41 -26.79
N VAL A 155 23.27 19.13 -28.07
CA VAL A 155 21.96 18.63 -28.51
C VAL A 155 21.68 17.23 -27.94
N ALA A 156 22.67 16.34 -27.94
CA ALA A 156 22.57 15.01 -27.34
C ALA A 156 22.24 15.09 -25.83
N LEU A 157 22.95 15.94 -25.09
CA LEU A 157 22.71 16.10 -23.65
C LEU A 157 21.32 16.67 -23.36
N VAL A 158 20.85 17.64 -24.15
CA VAL A 158 19.49 18.19 -24.04
C VAL A 158 18.45 17.13 -24.34
N LEU A 159 18.64 16.34 -25.40
CA LEU A 159 17.71 15.29 -25.81
C LEU A 159 17.63 14.18 -24.75
N ALA A 160 18.78 13.72 -24.24
CA ALA A 160 18.87 12.75 -23.15
C ALA A 160 18.14 13.24 -21.89
N THR A 161 18.41 14.49 -21.50
CA THR A 161 17.77 15.11 -20.32
C THR A 161 16.26 15.23 -20.54
N GLY A 162 15.83 15.65 -21.73
CA GLY A 162 14.42 15.78 -22.10
C GLY A 162 13.67 14.45 -22.02
N ILE A 163 14.23 13.38 -22.59
CA ILE A 163 13.65 12.03 -22.53
C ILE A 163 13.50 11.58 -21.06
N ALA A 164 14.55 11.74 -20.25
CA ALA A 164 14.52 11.35 -18.84
C ALA A 164 13.53 12.18 -18.01
N VAL A 165 13.42 13.49 -18.25
CA VAL A 165 12.43 14.35 -17.58
C VAL A 165 11.01 13.98 -17.99
N VAL A 166 10.73 13.83 -19.28
CA VAL A 166 9.39 13.52 -19.80
C VAL A 166 8.91 12.17 -19.27
N THR A 167 9.75 11.15 -19.32
CA THR A 167 9.43 9.80 -18.80
C THR A 167 9.23 9.80 -17.28
N SER A 168 10.06 10.52 -16.52
CA SER A 168 9.88 10.69 -15.07
C SER A 168 8.59 11.43 -14.73
N LEU A 169 8.26 12.51 -15.45
CA LEU A 169 7.03 13.27 -15.22
C LEU A 169 5.78 12.46 -15.59
N HIS A 170 5.80 11.70 -16.69
CA HIS A 170 4.69 10.82 -17.07
C HIS A 170 4.45 9.71 -16.06
N HIS A 171 5.53 9.05 -15.59
CA HIS A 171 5.44 8.09 -14.51
C HIS A 171 4.75 8.70 -13.27
N ARG A 172 5.11 9.93 -12.90
CA ARG A 172 4.47 10.63 -11.78
C ARG A 172 2.99 10.89 -12.03
N LEU A 173 2.62 11.42 -13.20
CA LEU A 173 1.23 11.67 -13.54
C LEU A 173 0.43 10.37 -13.42
N ALA A 174 0.89 9.28 -14.04
CA ALA A 174 0.26 7.96 -13.95
C ALA A 174 0.11 7.43 -12.51
N ARG A 175 1.02 7.79 -11.60
CA ARG A 175 0.94 7.44 -10.18
C ARG A 175 -0.21 8.14 -9.47
N TYR A 176 -0.56 9.40 -9.82
CA TYR A 176 -1.63 10.18 -9.17
C TYR A 176 -2.99 10.09 -9.88
N THR A 177 -3.03 9.78 -11.18
CA THR A 177 -4.28 9.63 -11.97
C THR A 177 -5.30 8.63 -11.40
N PRO A 178 -4.94 7.42 -10.90
CA PRO A 178 -5.93 6.43 -10.47
C PRO A 178 -6.80 6.85 -9.27
N ILE A 179 -6.46 7.95 -8.59
CA ILE A 179 -7.25 8.52 -7.50
C ILE A 179 -8.38 9.43 -8.02
N THR A 180 -8.24 10.01 -9.21
CA THR A 180 -9.13 11.10 -9.69
C THR A 180 -9.84 10.80 -11.00
N LEU A 181 -9.33 9.88 -11.84
CA LEU A 181 -9.86 9.57 -13.17
C LEU A 181 -9.71 8.06 -13.50
N PRO A 182 -10.53 7.51 -14.42
CA PRO A 182 -10.30 6.17 -14.94
C PRO A 182 -8.90 6.07 -15.57
N PRO A 183 -8.25 4.88 -15.53
CA PRO A 183 -6.89 4.73 -16.02
C PRO A 183 -6.79 5.16 -17.49
N LEU A 184 -5.75 5.95 -17.81
CA LEU A 184 -5.38 6.27 -19.19
C LEU A 184 -5.25 4.97 -19.99
N ASP A 185 -5.78 4.95 -21.21
CA ASP A 185 -5.76 3.79 -22.10
C ASP A 185 -4.31 3.32 -22.27
N ARG A 186 -4.05 2.01 -22.08
CA ARG A 186 -2.71 1.43 -22.27
C ARG A 186 -2.15 1.73 -23.67
N ARG A 187 -3.01 2.04 -24.64
CA ARG A 187 -2.63 2.50 -25.98
C ARG A 187 -1.95 3.87 -26.00
N GLU A 188 -2.30 4.78 -25.08
CA GLU A 188 -1.62 6.07 -24.93
C GLU A 188 -0.22 5.96 -24.29
N ALA A 189 0.10 4.91 -23.54
CA ALA A 189 1.46 4.76 -23.01
C ALA A 189 2.48 4.41 -24.11
N TRP A 190 2.09 3.57 -25.09
CA TRP A 190 3.00 3.05 -26.10
C TRP A 190 3.53 4.09 -27.09
N HIS A 191 2.71 5.08 -27.47
CA HIS A 191 3.17 6.12 -28.40
C HIS A 191 4.31 6.95 -27.80
N GLN A 192 4.26 7.20 -26.49
CA GLN A 192 5.30 7.97 -25.79
C GLN A 192 6.61 7.19 -25.70
N HIS A 193 6.55 5.89 -25.41
CA HIS A 193 7.73 5.04 -25.41
C HIS A 193 8.36 4.95 -26.79
N ALA A 194 7.54 4.82 -27.84
CA ALA A 194 8.00 4.77 -29.23
C ALA A 194 8.68 6.09 -29.64
N LEU A 195 8.13 7.23 -29.23
CA LEU A 195 8.69 8.55 -29.50
C LEU A 195 9.99 8.78 -28.73
N ALA A 196 10.06 8.34 -27.47
CA ALA A 196 11.31 8.33 -26.69
C ALA A 196 12.38 7.43 -27.33
N GLY A 197 12.00 6.24 -27.80
CA GLY A 197 12.89 5.34 -28.54
C GLY A 197 13.45 5.97 -29.81
N LEU A 198 12.62 6.72 -30.56
CA LEU A 198 13.07 7.46 -31.74
C LEU A 198 14.09 8.55 -31.35
N GLY A 199 13.83 9.25 -30.23
CA GLY A 199 14.77 10.18 -29.64
C GLY A 199 16.12 9.53 -29.30
N VAL A 200 16.13 8.27 -28.83
CA VAL A 200 17.37 7.53 -28.56
C VAL A 200 18.17 7.23 -29.84
N VAL A 201 17.50 6.93 -30.96
CA VAL A 201 18.17 6.75 -32.26
C VAL A 201 18.91 8.02 -32.67
N VAL A 202 18.23 9.17 -32.59
CA VAL A 202 18.79 10.49 -32.92
C VAL A 202 19.91 10.86 -31.96
N LEU A 203 19.71 10.63 -30.66
CA LEU A 203 20.70 10.81 -29.62
C LEU A 203 21.98 10.04 -29.96
N HIS A 204 21.87 8.75 -30.27
CA HIS A 204 23.02 7.90 -30.57
C HIS A 204 23.81 8.41 -31.78
N TRP A 205 23.11 8.81 -32.85
CA TRP A 205 23.73 9.40 -34.04
C TRP A 205 24.47 10.71 -33.76
N LEU A 206 23.93 11.57 -32.90
CA LEU A 206 24.59 12.81 -32.47
C LEU A 206 25.85 12.53 -31.65
N VAL A 207 25.82 11.52 -30.76
CA VAL A 207 26.98 11.19 -29.92
C VAL A 207 28.11 10.58 -30.77
N VAL A 208 27.79 9.74 -31.75
CA VAL A 208 28.80 9.20 -32.69
C VAL A 208 29.45 10.32 -33.52
N ASN A 209 28.69 11.35 -33.91
CA ASN A 209 29.20 12.50 -34.63
C ASN A 209 29.86 13.57 -33.75
N ALA A 210 29.91 13.38 -32.42
CA ALA A 210 30.55 14.33 -31.52
C ALA A 210 32.08 14.41 -31.72
N PHE A 211 32.68 13.36 -32.28
CA PHE A 211 34.13 13.24 -32.45
C PHE A 211 34.49 12.79 -33.87
N PRO A 212 35.63 13.27 -34.40
CA PRO A 212 36.19 12.73 -35.63
C PRO A 212 36.71 11.31 -35.35
N LEU A 213 36.24 10.33 -36.13
CA LEU A 213 36.70 8.94 -36.07
C LEU A 213 37.95 8.75 -36.93
N HIS A 214 38.80 7.77 -36.57
CA HIS A 214 39.94 7.38 -37.42
C HIS A 214 39.44 6.78 -38.74
N ALA A 215 39.94 7.28 -39.88
CA ALA A 215 39.53 6.82 -41.21
C ALA A 215 40.17 5.49 -41.64
N ASP A 216 41.34 5.12 -41.09
CA ASP A 216 42.07 3.89 -41.46
C ASP A 216 42.95 3.41 -40.28
N GLY A 217 42.83 2.14 -39.90
CA GLY A 217 43.66 1.51 -38.85
C GLY A 217 43.91 0.01 -39.14
N PRO A 218 45.03 -0.57 -38.68
CA PRO A 218 45.44 -1.93 -39.07
C PRO A 218 44.47 -3.00 -38.58
N SER A 219 44.23 -4.01 -39.43
CA SER A 219 43.35 -5.15 -39.17
C SER A 219 43.85 -6.03 -38.02
N GLN A 220 43.13 -6.08 -36.90
CA GLN A 220 43.33 -7.07 -35.83
C GLN A 220 42.25 -8.17 -35.87
N PRO A 221 42.58 -9.42 -35.45
CA PRO A 221 41.65 -10.54 -35.51
C PRO A 221 40.54 -10.48 -34.45
N SER A 222 39.43 -11.13 -34.78
CA SER A 222 38.05 -11.02 -34.28
C SER A 222 37.76 -11.57 -32.87
N GLY A 223 38.51 -11.14 -31.85
CA GLY A 223 38.20 -11.47 -30.44
C GLY A 223 36.99 -10.73 -29.84
N GLY A 224 36.61 -9.57 -30.40
CA GLY A 224 35.54 -8.70 -29.85
C GLY A 224 34.11 -9.25 -30.00
N ASN A 225 33.86 -10.14 -30.97
CA ASN A 225 32.51 -10.67 -31.23
C ASN A 225 32.02 -11.61 -30.12
N ALA A 226 32.92 -12.36 -29.49
CA ALA A 226 32.59 -13.24 -28.37
C ALA A 226 32.23 -12.42 -27.11
N LEU A 227 33.02 -11.38 -26.82
CA LEU A 227 32.74 -10.46 -25.70
C LEU A 227 31.41 -9.72 -25.89
N MET A 228 31.13 -9.25 -27.11
CA MET A 228 29.85 -8.64 -27.48
C MET A 228 28.67 -9.59 -27.28
N LEU A 229 28.77 -10.83 -27.75
CA LEU A 229 27.72 -11.83 -27.58
C LEU A 229 27.48 -12.13 -26.10
N ILE A 230 28.56 -12.25 -25.31
CA ILE A 230 28.49 -12.46 -23.86
C ILE A 230 27.81 -11.27 -23.17
N VAL A 231 28.16 -10.04 -23.54
CA VAL A 231 27.57 -8.81 -22.99
C VAL A 231 26.08 -8.69 -23.32
N LEU A 232 25.69 -8.97 -24.57
CA LEU A 232 24.29 -8.98 -25.01
C LEU A 232 23.47 -10.06 -24.31
N LEU A 233 24.00 -11.28 -24.24
CA LEU A 233 23.36 -12.38 -23.52
C LEU A 233 23.25 -12.09 -22.03
N PHE A 234 24.27 -11.46 -21.43
CA PHE A 234 24.25 -11.06 -20.03
C PHE A 234 23.22 -9.96 -19.75
N GLY A 235 23.19 -8.90 -20.57
CA GLY A 235 22.20 -7.83 -20.46
C GLY A 235 20.76 -8.33 -20.66
N ALA A 236 20.55 -9.24 -21.63
CA ALA A 236 19.26 -9.87 -21.88
C ALA A 236 18.85 -10.84 -20.75
N ALA A 237 19.77 -11.67 -20.25
CA ALA A 237 19.52 -12.59 -19.15
C ALA A 237 19.17 -11.84 -17.86
N LEU A 238 19.90 -10.77 -17.53
CA LEU A 238 19.58 -9.90 -16.40
C LEU A 238 18.19 -9.26 -16.56
N ALA A 239 17.85 -8.75 -17.74
CA ALA A 239 16.54 -8.16 -17.98
C ALA A 239 15.40 -9.18 -17.80
N VAL A 240 15.57 -10.41 -18.31
CA VAL A 240 14.58 -11.49 -18.19
C VAL A 240 14.44 -11.98 -16.74
N GLU A 241 15.55 -12.22 -16.07
CA GLU A 241 15.58 -12.66 -14.66
C GLU A 241 14.92 -11.62 -13.75
N GLN A 242 15.17 -10.33 -13.99
CA GLN A 242 14.53 -9.28 -13.19
C GLN A 242 13.05 -9.11 -13.48
N LEU A 243 12.63 -9.24 -14.74
CA LEU A 243 11.20 -9.19 -15.06
C LEU A 243 10.45 -10.38 -14.42
N SER A 244 11.12 -11.53 -14.26
CA SER A 244 10.62 -12.70 -13.53
C SER A 244 10.56 -12.45 -12.01
N ASN A 245 11.64 -11.92 -11.42
CA ASN A 245 11.70 -11.58 -9.99
C ASN A 245 10.67 -10.52 -9.59
N MET A 246 10.43 -9.50 -10.42
CA MET A 246 9.38 -8.52 -10.16
C MET A 246 7.97 -9.14 -10.14
N ARG A 247 7.72 -10.16 -10.98
CA ARG A 247 6.43 -10.89 -10.98
C ARG A 247 6.29 -11.78 -9.74
N SER A 248 7.37 -12.39 -9.29
CA SER A 248 7.36 -13.23 -8.08
C SER A 248 7.24 -12.39 -6.81
N ASP A 249 7.93 -11.24 -6.73
CA ASP A 249 7.82 -10.29 -5.62
C ASP A 249 6.43 -9.66 -5.54
N ALA A 250 5.81 -9.30 -6.67
CA ALA A 250 4.44 -8.82 -6.69
C ALA A 250 3.45 -9.88 -6.17
N SER A 251 3.66 -11.16 -6.53
CA SER A 251 2.86 -12.28 -6.03
C SER A 251 3.08 -12.54 -4.55
N ARG A 252 4.33 -12.42 -4.08
CA ARG A 252 4.71 -12.60 -2.66
C ARG A 252 4.20 -11.46 -1.78
N GLN A 253 4.26 -10.22 -2.27
CA GLN A 253 3.66 -9.06 -1.60
C GLN A 253 2.14 -9.17 -1.57
N ALA A 254 1.49 -9.62 -2.64
CA ALA A 254 0.05 -9.89 -2.64
C ALA A 254 -0.35 -10.98 -1.63
N MET A 255 0.51 -11.99 -1.44
CA MET A 255 0.30 -13.06 -0.47
C MET A 255 0.49 -12.58 0.98
N LEU A 256 1.53 -11.78 1.25
CA LEU A 256 1.73 -11.11 2.55
C LEU A 256 0.59 -10.12 2.84
N ARG A 257 0.10 -9.39 1.83
CA ARG A 257 -1.08 -8.52 1.93
C ARG A 257 -2.33 -9.32 2.29
N LYS A 258 -2.59 -10.47 1.67
CA LYS A 258 -3.70 -11.35 2.06
C LYS A 258 -3.56 -11.88 3.48
N GLY A 259 -2.34 -12.13 3.95
CA GLY A 259 -2.09 -12.58 5.33
C GLY A 259 -2.25 -11.48 6.38
N MET A 260 -2.00 -10.21 6.04
CA MET A 260 -1.94 -9.08 6.98
C MET A 260 -3.10 -8.07 6.86
N SER A 261 -3.85 -8.08 5.74
CA SER A 261 -4.92 -7.11 5.43
C SER A 261 -6.33 -7.60 5.77
N MET A 262 -6.52 -8.79 6.35
CA MET A 262 -7.86 -9.31 6.67
C MET A 262 -8.46 -8.79 7.99
N MET A 263 -7.89 -7.78 8.67
CA MET A 263 -8.11 -7.67 10.13
C MET A 263 -8.14 -6.25 10.71
N ARG A 264 -8.69 -5.21 10.07
CA ARG A 264 -8.87 -3.89 10.74
C ARG A 264 -10.08 -3.03 10.32
N ALA A 265 -11.05 -3.52 9.55
CA ALA A 265 -12.32 -2.82 9.36
C ALA A 265 -13.43 -3.71 8.81
N SER A 266 -14.64 -3.51 9.35
CA SER A 266 -15.88 -4.13 8.94
C SER A 266 -16.24 -3.91 7.46
N SER A 267 -16.80 -4.97 6.89
CA SER A 267 -17.35 -5.28 5.55
C SER A 267 -17.88 -4.20 4.55
N VAL A 268 -17.48 -2.93 4.59
CA VAL A 268 -17.94 -1.93 3.60
C VAL A 268 -16.84 -1.58 2.60
N LEU A 269 -17.01 -2.19 1.42
CA LEU A 269 -16.32 -1.97 0.14
C LEU A 269 -14.88 -2.44 0.09
N GLN A 270 -14.72 -3.70 -0.34
CA GLN A 270 -13.59 -4.14 -1.17
C GLN A 270 -13.47 -3.20 -2.38
N SER A 271 -12.79 -2.06 -2.21
CA SER A 271 -12.31 -1.28 -3.34
C SER A 271 -11.21 -2.12 -3.98
N GLU A 272 -11.40 -2.56 -5.23
CA GLU A 272 -10.51 -3.47 -5.97
C GLU A 272 -9.06 -2.97 -6.19
N ARG A 273 -8.60 -1.89 -5.53
CA ARG A 273 -7.27 -1.30 -5.79
C ARG A 273 -6.52 -0.73 -4.57
N PRO A 274 -6.32 -1.47 -3.45
CA PRO A 274 -5.46 -1.01 -2.34
C PRO A 274 -4.03 -0.65 -2.84
N ASP A 275 -3.53 -1.41 -3.81
CA ASP A 275 -2.13 -1.38 -4.25
C ASP A 275 -1.68 -0.05 -4.89
N SER A 276 -2.59 0.68 -5.53
CA SER A 276 -2.24 1.94 -6.19
C SER A 276 -2.04 3.10 -5.20
N GLN A 277 -2.71 3.06 -4.05
CA GLN A 277 -2.64 4.11 -3.03
C GLN A 277 -1.45 3.92 -2.07
N LEU A 278 -1.03 2.69 -1.77
CA LEU A 278 0.03 2.40 -0.79
C LEU A 278 1.30 3.26 -0.94
N PRO A 279 1.89 3.41 -2.15
CA PRO A 279 3.12 4.18 -2.30
C PRO A 279 2.91 5.68 -2.13
N LEU A 280 1.73 6.18 -2.52
CA LEU A 280 1.36 7.58 -2.34
C LEU A 280 1.13 7.92 -0.88
N ILE A 281 0.44 7.03 -0.15
CA ILE A 281 0.27 7.15 1.28
C ILE A 281 1.66 7.13 1.96
N ALA A 282 2.52 6.20 1.58
CA ALA A 282 3.87 6.05 2.12
C ALA A 282 4.72 7.32 1.96
N ASP A 283 4.65 7.97 0.79
CA ASP A 283 5.40 9.20 0.51
C ASP A 283 4.80 10.44 1.19
N ASN A 284 3.55 10.37 1.64
CA ASN A 284 2.85 11.47 2.31
C ASN A 284 2.59 11.19 3.79
N LEU A 285 3.15 10.11 4.35
CA LEU A 285 2.73 9.59 5.65
C LEU A 285 2.89 10.63 6.77
N ASP A 286 4.01 11.35 6.82
CA ASP A 286 4.25 12.38 7.85
C ASP A 286 3.21 13.51 7.83
N ARG A 287 2.64 13.82 6.65
CA ARG A 287 1.57 14.81 6.50
C ARG A 287 0.20 14.22 6.89
N LEU A 288 -0.02 12.94 6.60
CA LEU A 288 -1.25 12.22 6.93
C LEU A 288 -1.33 11.85 8.41
N LEU A 289 -0.19 11.69 9.10
CA LEU A 289 -0.09 11.45 10.54
C LEU A 289 -0.29 12.72 11.36
N GLN A 290 -1.41 13.40 11.14
CA GLN A 290 -1.82 14.60 11.86
C GLN A 290 -3.27 14.45 12.31
N ARG A 291 -3.61 14.99 13.49
CA ARG A 291 -4.96 14.88 14.07
C ARG A 291 -6.06 15.34 13.11
N SER A 292 -5.80 16.38 12.31
CA SER A 292 -6.73 16.94 11.34
C SER A 292 -7.05 16.04 10.14
N SER A 293 -6.17 15.06 9.86
CA SER A 293 -6.32 14.15 8.72
C SER A 293 -7.02 12.84 9.08
N LEU A 294 -7.19 12.57 10.39
CA LEU A 294 -7.73 11.34 10.94
C LEU A 294 -9.13 11.57 11.53
N ALA A 295 -10.09 11.87 10.65
CA ALA A 295 -11.47 12.04 11.06
C ALA A 295 -12.07 10.72 11.56
N LEU A 296 -13.02 10.80 12.49
CA LEU A 296 -13.72 9.63 13.03
C LEU A 296 -15.20 9.72 12.70
N HIS A 297 -15.73 8.63 12.16
CA HIS A 297 -17.16 8.37 12.15
C HIS A 297 -17.50 7.39 13.27
N PHE A 298 -18.71 7.45 13.77
CA PHE A 298 -19.16 6.68 14.91
C PHE A 298 -20.36 5.83 14.51
N GLN A 299 -20.25 4.53 14.67
CA GLN A 299 -21.35 3.61 14.41
C GLN A 299 -21.98 3.18 15.74
N PRO A 300 -23.29 3.36 15.94
CA PRO A 300 -23.93 3.01 17.19
C PRO A 300 -24.05 1.49 17.34
N MET A 301 -23.89 1.04 18.59
CA MET A 301 -24.20 -0.29 19.09
C MET A 301 -25.30 -0.16 20.15
N VAL A 302 -26.36 -0.97 20.04
CA VAL A 302 -27.52 -0.88 20.94
C VAL A 302 -27.97 -2.26 21.38
N ASP A 303 -28.29 -2.38 22.66
CA ASP A 303 -29.11 -3.47 23.18
C ASP A 303 -30.55 -3.31 22.66
N ALA A 304 -30.97 -4.23 21.80
CA ALA A 304 -32.30 -4.24 21.19
C ALA A 304 -33.40 -4.68 22.18
N SER A 305 -33.03 -5.34 23.28
CA SER A 305 -33.97 -5.86 24.29
C SER A 305 -34.23 -4.85 25.41
N GLN A 306 -33.23 -4.08 25.83
CA GLN A 306 -33.29 -3.22 27.01
C GLN A 306 -32.88 -1.77 26.74
N ARG A 307 -33.32 -0.86 27.61
CA ARG A 307 -32.77 0.49 27.65
C ARG A 307 -31.38 0.45 28.25
N GLY A 308 -30.41 0.96 27.52
CA GLY A 308 -29.02 1.04 27.95
C GLY A 308 -28.34 2.30 27.41
N PRO A 309 -27.14 2.60 27.94
CA PRO A 309 -26.34 3.71 27.46
C PRO A 309 -25.98 3.55 25.97
N ALA A 310 -25.77 4.68 25.30
CA ALA A 310 -25.36 4.68 23.90
C ALA A 310 -23.89 4.24 23.78
N GLN A 311 -23.64 3.22 22.96
CA GLN A 311 -22.29 2.72 22.69
C GLN A 311 -21.96 2.98 21.22
N PHE A 312 -20.71 3.32 20.93
CA PHE A 312 -20.28 3.65 19.57
C PHE A 312 -18.95 3.01 19.23
N GLU A 313 -18.78 2.56 18.00
CA GLU A 313 -17.46 2.21 17.46
C GLU A 313 -16.90 3.39 16.68
N ALA A 314 -15.66 3.79 16.99
CA ALA A 314 -14.94 4.81 16.25
C ALA A 314 -14.26 4.21 15.00
N LEU A 315 -14.75 4.62 13.83
CA LEU A 315 -14.29 4.18 12.52
C LEU A 315 -13.50 5.28 11.84
N LEU A 316 -12.24 4.99 11.53
CA LEU A 316 -11.33 5.93 10.88
C LEU A 316 -11.84 6.31 9.48
N ARG A 317 -11.80 7.62 9.19
CA ARG A 317 -12.03 8.20 7.87
C ARG A 317 -10.87 9.15 7.58
N ILE A 318 -10.21 8.93 6.44
CA ILE A 318 -9.02 9.68 6.07
C ILE A 318 -9.32 10.42 4.78
N GLU A 319 -9.25 11.73 4.85
CA GLU A 319 -9.42 12.60 3.71
C GLU A 319 -8.22 13.50 3.60
N ASP A 320 -7.72 13.63 2.37
CA ASP A 320 -6.63 14.54 2.06
C ASP A 320 -7.00 15.43 0.89
N ARG A 321 -6.70 16.73 0.97
CA ARG A 321 -7.02 17.69 -0.10
C ARG A 321 -6.41 17.31 -1.45
N ARG A 322 -5.28 16.58 -1.47
CA ARG A 322 -4.56 16.19 -2.70
C ARG A 322 -4.84 14.74 -3.10
N LEU A 323 -5.01 13.85 -2.14
CA LEU A 323 -5.21 12.40 -2.39
C LEU A 323 -6.68 11.97 -2.33
N GLY A 324 -7.62 12.88 -2.03
CA GLY A 324 -9.03 12.55 -1.87
C GLY A 324 -9.27 11.62 -0.67
N ALA A 325 -10.29 10.77 -0.77
CA ALA A 325 -10.58 9.74 0.21
C ALA A 325 -9.50 8.64 0.15
N ILE A 326 -8.88 8.38 1.30
CA ILE A 326 -7.84 7.36 1.45
C ILE A 326 -8.46 6.14 2.14
N ASN A 327 -8.19 4.95 1.61
CA ASN A 327 -8.62 3.70 2.24
C ASN A 327 -7.93 3.55 3.63
N PRO A 328 -8.68 3.47 4.75
CA PRO A 328 -8.11 3.34 6.09
C PRO A 328 -7.22 2.10 6.27
N GLU A 329 -7.56 0.95 5.68
CA GLU A 329 -6.76 -0.27 5.76
C GLU A 329 -5.41 -0.10 5.08
N ALA A 330 -5.40 0.48 3.87
CA ALA A 330 -4.17 0.76 3.15
C ALA A 330 -3.28 1.75 3.93
N PHE A 331 -3.89 2.73 4.60
CA PHE A 331 -3.16 3.66 5.45
C PHE A 331 -2.55 3.00 6.69
N LEU A 332 -3.34 2.22 7.43
CA LEU A 332 -2.87 1.51 8.61
C LEU A 332 -1.77 0.50 8.26
N LEU A 333 -1.87 -0.17 7.10
CA LEU A 333 -0.82 -1.05 6.59
C LEU A 333 0.47 -0.28 6.31
N VAL A 334 0.38 0.92 5.72
CA VAL A 334 1.57 1.76 5.48
C VAL A 334 2.19 2.23 6.81
N CYS A 335 1.36 2.61 7.79
CA CYS A 335 1.84 2.92 9.14
C CYS A 335 2.61 1.73 9.73
N GLU A 336 2.10 0.52 9.60
CA GLU A 336 2.73 -0.70 10.09
C GLU A 336 4.07 -0.98 9.40
N LEU A 337 4.09 -0.94 8.06
CA LEU A 337 5.30 -1.14 7.27
C LEU A 337 6.38 -0.07 7.52
N GLN A 338 6.01 1.09 8.04
CA GLN A 338 6.94 2.17 8.42
C GLN A 338 7.18 2.29 9.93
N GLY A 339 6.69 1.35 10.75
CA GLY A 339 6.87 1.39 12.20
C GLY A 339 6.18 2.56 12.90
N LYS A 340 5.10 3.08 12.32
CA LYS A 340 4.29 4.20 12.83
C LYS A 340 2.98 3.75 13.51
N THR A 341 2.77 2.45 13.70
CA THR A 341 1.56 1.88 14.32
C THR A 341 1.19 2.54 15.65
N VAL A 342 2.13 2.59 16.61
CA VAL A 342 1.87 3.19 17.93
C VAL A 342 1.54 4.69 17.82
N VAL A 343 2.15 5.38 16.85
CA VAL A 343 1.92 6.82 16.63
C VAL A 343 0.51 7.06 16.11
N VAL A 344 0.07 6.31 15.11
CA VAL A 344 -1.26 6.48 14.52
C VAL A 344 -2.36 6.11 15.52
N ASP A 345 -2.20 5.02 16.27
CA ASP A 345 -3.19 4.60 17.27
C ASP A 345 -3.35 5.66 18.37
N LYS A 346 -2.25 6.24 18.87
CA LYS A 346 -2.28 7.33 19.86
C LYS A 346 -3.00 8.58 19.32
N LEU A 347 -2.88 8.89 18.02
CA LEU A 347 -3.61 10.00 17.41
C LEU A 347 -5.10 9.71 17.27
N ILE A 348 -5.48 8.50 16.85
CA ILE A 348 -6.87 8.06 16.74
C ILE A 348 -7.53 8.09 18.12
N LEU A 349 -6.88 7.55 19.14
CA LEU A 349 -7.36 7.56 20.52
C LEU A 349 -7.55 8.99 21.04
N ARG A 350 -6.61 9.90 20.81
CA ARG A 350 -6.79 11.32 21.17
C ARG A 350 -8.02 11.94 20.51
N ASN A 351 -8.25 11.66 19.22
CA ASN A 351 -9.42 12.15 18.51
C ASN A 351 -10.72 11.57 19.11
N ALA A 352 -10.75 10.27 19.44
CA ALA A 352 -11.89 9.64 20.09
C ALA A 352 -12.16 10.25 21.48
N LEU A 353 -11.12 10.39 22.32
CA LEU A 353 -11.24 11.00 23.65
C LEU A 353 -11.75 12.45 23.60
N ASP A 354 -11.28 13.25 22.63
CA ASP A 354 -11.77 14.62 22.45
C ASP A 354 -13.25 14.65 22.01
N CYS A 355 -13.69 13.69 21.17
CA CYS A 355 -15.11 13.56 20.81
C CYS A 355 -15.97 13.23 22.02
N ILE A 356 -15.53 12.30 22.88
CA ILE A 356 -16.24 11.95 24.11
C ILE A 356 -16.41 13.18 25.01
N VAL A 357 -15.35 13.97 25.23
CA VAL A 357 -15.43 15.21 26.02
C VAL A 357 -16.47 16.18 25.45
N GLN A 358 -16.48 16.36 24.12
CA GLN A 358 -17.45 17.24 23.45
C GLN A 358 -18.88 16.73 23.62
N TRP A 359 -19.09 15.42 23.59
CA TRP A 359 -20.41 14.82 23.80
C TRP A 359 -20.88 14.92 25.25
N GLN A 360 -19.99 14.73 26.23
CA GLN A 360 -20.31 14.94 27.64
C GLN A 360 -20.72 16.39 27.91
N ALA A 361 -20.06 17.37 27.27
CA ALA A 361 -20.46 18.78 27.35
C ALA A 361 -21.85 19.05 26.74
N ARG A 362 -22.33 18.17 25.85
CA ARG A 362 -23.67 18.21 25.26
C ARG A 362 -24.67 17.28 25.97
N GLY A 363 -24.34 16.77 27.16
CA GLY A 363 -25.23 15.98 28.02
C GLY A 363 -25.16 14.46 27.83
N LEU A 364 -24.27 13.94 26.98
CA LEU A 364 -24.07 12.50 26.79
C LEU A 364 -23.03 11.93 27.77
N HIS A 365 -23.33 11.95 29.07
CA HIS A 365 -22.38 11.54 30.11
C HIS A 365 -22.08 10.04 30.11
N ASP A 366 -23.06 9.21 29.73
CA ASP A 366 -22.97 7.75 29.79
C ASP A 366 -22.57 7.10 28.46
N ALA A 367 -22.19 7.89 27.45
CA ALA A 367 -21.77 7.36 26.17
C ALA A 367 -20.39 6.69 26.27
N SER A 368 -20.26 5.50 25.69
CA SER A 368 -18.97 4.80 25.58
C SER A 368 -18.53 4.64 24.14
N VAL A 369 -17.24 4.81 23.87
CA VAL A 369 -16.65 4.62 22.55
C VAL A 369 -15.68 3.45 22.57
N SER A 370 -15.83 2.54 21.62
CA SER A 370 -14.84 1.53 21.27
C SER A 370 -13.87 2.07 20.22
N VAL A 371 -12.58 1.79 20.39
CA VAL A 371 -11.54 2.16 19.41
C VAL A 371 -10.68 0.94 19.10
N ASN A 372 -10.52 0.65 17.81
CA ASN A 372 -9.62 -0.38 17.31
C ASN A 372 -8.15 0.00 17.55
N VAL A 373 -7.38 -0.92 18.15
CA VAL A 373 -5.96 -0.70 18.48
C VAL A 373 -5.11 -1.88 18.02
N ALA A 374 -3.92 -1.57 17.53
CA ALA A 374 -2.98 -2.60 17.11
C ALA A 374 -2.33 -3.32 18.30
N PRO A 375 -1.96 -4.59 18.15
CA PRO A 375 -1.32 -5.34 19.24
C PRO A 375 0.05 -4.77 19.63
N ALA A 376 0.79 -4.25 18.65
CA ALA A 376 2.05 -3.56 18.89
C ALA A 376 1.90 -2.32 19.79
N THR A 377 0.73 -1.67 19.77
CA THR A 377 0.43 -0.53 20.63
C THR A 377 0.13 -0.97 22.06
N LEU A 378 -0.59 -2.07 22.25
CA LEU A 378 -0.81 -2.60 23.60
C LEU A 378 0.47 -3.10 24.26
N LEU A 379 1.38 -3.67 23.48
CA LEU A 379 2.67 -4.16 23.97
C LEU A 379 3.71 -3.04 24.19
N ASP A 380 3.42 -1.81 23.76
CA ASP A 380 4.26 -0.65 24.06
C ASP A 380 4.22 -0.37 25.57
N VAL A 381 5.37 -0.50 26.24
CA VAL A 381 5.50 -0.31 27.69
C VAL A 381 4.99 1.07 28.14
N GLY A 382 5.10 2.08 27.27
CA GLY A 382 4.62 3.43 27.54
C GLY A 382 3.11 3.65 27.29
N PHE A 383 2.37 2.68 26.74
CA PHE A 383 0.99 2.90 26.30
C PHE A 383 0.00 3.06 27.45
N VAL A 384 -0.04 2.14 28.42
CA VAL A 384 -0.99 2.21 29.54
C VAL A 384 -0.77 3.48 30.41
N PRO A 385 0.47 3.86 30.79
CA PRO A 385 0.71 5.13 31.47
C PRO A 385 0.24 6.33 30.65
N TRP A 386 0.55 6.35 29.35
CA TRP A 386 0.13 7.42 28.45
C TRP A 386 -1.40 7.53 28.36
N LEU A 387 -2.12 6.41 28.21
CA LEU A 387 -3.58 6.41 28.11
C LEU A 387 -4.21 6.93 29.41
N ARG A 388 -3.65 6.55 30.56
CA ARG A 388 -4.08 7.03 31.88
C ARG A 388 -3.98 8.54 31.98
N GLU A 389 -2.85 9.12 31.56
CA GLU A 389 -2.64 10.57 31.55
C GLU A 389 -3.62 11.27 30.61
N GLU A 390 -3.84 10.76 29.40
CA GLU A 390 -4.74 11.37 28.43
C GLU A 390 -6.20 11.36 28.89
N MET A 391 -6.67 10.29 29.52
CA MET A 391 -8.01 10.21 30.09
C MET A 391 -8.15 11.12 31.33
N ALA A 392 -7.16 11.13 32.22
CA ALA A 392 -7.14 11.98 33.41
C ALA A 392 -7.12 13.48 33.05
N ALA A 393 -6.33 13.89 32.07
CA ALA A 393 -6.27 15.26 31.58
C ALA A 393 -7.63 15.76 31.05
N ARG A 394 -8.46 14.85 30.56
CA ARG A 394 -9.82 15.11 30.06
C ARG A 394 -10.92 14.84 31.08
N ARG A 395 -10.56 14.37 32.28
CA ARG A 395 -11.49 13.98 33.35
C ARG A 395 -12.52 12.94 32.90
N LEU A 396 -12.12 12.03 32.01
CA LEU A 396 -12.99 10.97 31.52
C LEU A 396 -12.99 9.79 32.49
N TYR A 397 -14.17 9.24 32.74
CA TYR A 397 -14.32 7.95 33.40
C TYR A 397 -13.78 6.84 32.51
N GLN A 398 -13.22 5.79 33.11
CA GLN A 398 -12.57 4.72 32.36
C GLN A 398 -13.57 3.89 31.54
N THR A 399 -14.84 3.87 31.97
CA THR A 399 -15.95 3.25 31.25
C THR A 399 -16.34 3.97 29.96
N ALA A 400 -15.85 5.19 29.72
CA ALA A 400 -16.13 5.94 28.50
C ALA A 400 -15.36 5.40 27.28
N LEU A 401 -14.29 4.61 27.50
CA LEU A 401 -13.46 4.04 26.44
C LEU A 401 -13.40 2.51 26.56
N LYS A 402 -13.55 1.83 25.42
CA LYS A 402 -13.21 0.42 25.25
C LYS A 402 -12.16 0.29 24.14
N LEU A 403 -11.26 -0.68 24.26
CA LEU A 403 -10.29 -0.99 23.22
C LEU A 403 -10.69 -2.28 22.51
N GLU A 404 -10.68 -2.26 21.18
CA GLU A 404 -10.99 -3.40 20.33
C GLU A 404 -9.70 -3.94 19.70
N ILE A 405 -9.55 -5.26 19.74
CA ILE A 405 -8.37 -5.97 19.27
C ILE A 405 -8.82 -7.23 18.55
N THR A 406 -8.26 -7.51 17.38
CA THR A 406 -8.65 -8.68 16.59
C THR A 406 -8.25 -10.01 17.24
N GLU A 407 -9.04 -11.06 16.98
CA GLU A 407 -8.83 -12.44 17.45
C GLU A 407 -7.38 -12.94 17.29
N HIS A 408 -6.77 -12.75 16.12
CA HIS A 408 -5.42 -13.26 15.82
C HIS A 408 -4.33 -12.63 16.70
N ALA A 409 -4.53 -11.39 17.16
CA ALA A 409 -3.60 -10.73 18.05
C ALA A 409 -3.43 -11.46 19.38
N PHE A 410 -4.52 -12.03 19.90
CA PHE A 410 -4.50 -12.77 21.16
C PHE A 410 -3.71 -14.08 21.02
N ILE A 411 -3.87 -14.77 19.89
CA ILE A 411 -3.17 -16.03 19.60
C ILE A 411 -1.67 -15.82 19.44
N ALA A 412 -1.27 -14.76 18.72
CA ALA A 412 0.13 -14.57 18.32
C ALA A 412 1.07 -14.11 19.45
N LEU A 413 0.55 -13.48 20.51
CA LEU A 413 1.36 -12.66 21.43
C LEU A 413 1.43 -13.18 22.88
N GLY A 414 0.72 -14.26 23.19
CA GLY A 414 0.95 -15.08 24.39
C GLY A 414 0.88 -14.31 25.73
N PRO A 415 1.75 -14.63 26.72
CA PRO A 415 1.67 -14.07 28.08
C PRO A 415 1.82 -12.55 28.18
N GLN A 416 2.51 -11.91 27.23
CA GLN A 416 2.71 -10.45 27.27
C GLN A 416 1.41 -9.70 26.96
N MET A 417 0.60 -10.22 26.03
CA MET A 417 -0.71 -9.66 25.73
C MET A 417 -1.64 -9.77 26.94
N LEU A 418 -1.63 -10.92 27.63
CA LEU A 418 -2.40 -11.12 28.86
C LEU A 418 -2.06 -10.09 29.94
N LEU A 419 -0.77 -9.78 30.13
CA LEU A 419 -0.34 -8.75 31.08
C LEU A 419 -0.84 -7.36 30.67
N ALA A 420 -0.67 -6.97 29.40
CA ALA A 420 -1.13 -5.68 28.89
C ALA A 420 -2.65 -5.48 29.08
N ILE A 421 -3.45 -6.52 28.82
CA ILE A 421 -4.91 -6.47 29.03
C ILE A 421 -5.25 -6.38 30.52
N ARG A 422 -4.53 -7.10 31.39
CA ARG A 422 -4.71 -6.97 32.85
C ARG A 422 -4.38 -5.58 33.35
N ASP A 423 -3.35 -4.93 32.81
CA ASP A 423 -2.98 -3.56 33.17
C ASP A 423 -4.05 -2.55 32.74
N LEU A 424 -4.66 -2.76 31.56
CA LEU A 424 -5.82 -1.98 31.10
C LEU A 424 -7.05 -2.23 31.97
N GLY A 425 -7.33 -3.49 32.32
CA GLY A 425 -8.41 -3.86 33.23
C GLY A 425 -8.23 -3.25 34.63
N ALA A 426 -7.01 -3.23 35.15
CA ALA A 426 -6.66 -2.57 36.42
C ALA A 426 -6.78 -1.04 36.35
N MET A 427 -6.64 -0.46 35.15
CA MET A 427 -6.99 0.94 34.91
C MET A 427 -8.50 1.17 34.84
N GLY A 428 -9.31 0.15 34.55
CA GLY A 428 -10.76 0.24 34.35
C GLY A 428 -11.18 0.41 32.88
N VAL A 429 -10.25 0.26 31.93
CA VAL A 429 -10.53 0.29 30.49
C VAL A 429 -10.76 -1.15 30.01
N ALA A 430 -11.94 -1.39 29.46
CA ALA A 430 -12.31 -2.72 28.97
C ALA A 430 -11.65 -3.01 27.61
N VAL A 431 -11.21 -4.26 27.43
CA VAL A 431 -10.75 -4.79 26.14
C VAL A 431 -11.80 -5.75 25.59
N VAL A 432 -12.14 -5.59 24.32
CA VAL A 432 -13.11 -6.41 23.59
C VAL A 432 -12.38 -7.10 22.43
N MET A 433 -12.66 -8.39 22.23
CA MET A 433 -12.14 -9.12 21.09
C MET A 433 -13.00 -8.85 19.86
N ASP A 434 -12.37 -8.34 18.81
CA ASP A 434 -12.99 -8.03 17.52
C ASP A 434 -12.79 -9.17 16.51
N ASP A 435 -13.64 -9.21 15.49
CA ASP A 435 -13.65 -10.21 14.40
C ASP A 435 -13.72 -11.67 14.89
N PHE A 436 -14.39 -11.94 16.02
CA PHE A 436 -14.44 -13.28 16.60
C PHE A 436 -15.03 -14.29 15.59
N GLY A 437 -14.22 -15.29 15.23
CA GLY A 437 -14.61 -16.39 14.34
C GLY A 437 -14.41 -16.13 12.85
N ALA A 438 -13.72 -15.06 12.48
CA ALA A 438 -13.15 -14.88 11.15
C ALA A 438 -11.89 -15.74 10.92
N GLY A 439 -11.33 -16.35 11.98
CA GLY A 439 -10.07 -17.12 11.98
C GLY A 439 -10.09 -18.48 12.69
N TYR A 440 -8.93 -18.87 13.25
CA TYR A 440 -8.73 -20.13 13.98
C TYR A 440 -9.61 -20.21 15.24
N SER A 441 -10.26 -21.35 15.48
CA SER A 441 -11.22 -21.57 16.58
C SER A 441 -10.73 -21.16 17.98
N SER A 442 -11.07 -19.94 18.43
CA SER A 442 -10.63 -19.35 19.72
C SER A 442 -11.46 -19.71 20.96
N LEU A 443 -12.45 -20.60 20.86
CA LEU A 443 -13.36 -20.92 21.96
C LEU A 443 -12.64 -21.37 23.24
N GLY A 444 -11.58 -22.18 23.11
CA GLY A 444 -10.83 -22.67 24.27
C GLY A 444 -10.05 -21.58 25.00
N MET A 445 -9.58 -20.54 24.30
CA MET A 445 -8.79 -19.48 24.93
C MET A 445 -9.64 -18.44 25.66
N LEU A 446 -10.93 -18.30 25.31
CA LEU A 446 -11.83 -17.33 25.95
C LEU A 446 -11.88 -17.48 27.48
N ALA A 447 -11.72 -18.71 28.00
CA ALA A 447 -11.73 -18.99 29.42
C ALA A 447 -10.57 -18.31 30.19
N ASP A 448 -9.44 -18.06 29.53
CA ASP A 448 -8.22 -17.54 30.15
C ASP A 448 -7.98 -16.04 29.85
N LEU A 449 -8.76 -15.45 28.94
CA LEU A 449 -8.59 -14.07 28.48
C LEU A 449 -9.35 -13.08 29.40
N PRO A 450 -8.68 -12.08 29.97
CA PRO A 450 -9.31 -11.05 30.81
C PRO A 450 -9.99 -9.95 29.97
N ILE A 451 -10.84 -10.36 29.02
CA ILE A 451 -11.61 -9.47 28.14
C ILE A 451 -13.02 -9.24 28.69
N ALA A 452 -13.65 -8.14 28.28
CA ALA A 452 -15.01 -7.78 28.71
C ALA A 452 -16.10 -8.29 27.74
N GLY A 453 -15.71 -8.68 26.53
CA GLY A 453 -16.66 -9.10 25.51
C GLY A 453 -16.01 -9.49 24.19
N ILE A 454 -16.86 -9.95 23.28
CA ILE A 454 -16.53 -10.36 21.91
C ILE A 454 -17.48 -9.68 20.92
N LYS A 455 -16.96 -9.35 19.74
CA LYS A 455 -17.76 -8.88 18.59
C LYS A 455 -17.79 -10.01 17.55
N CYS A 456 -18.97 -10.52 17.26
CA CYS A 456 -19.19 -11.54 16.25
C CYS A 456 -19.29 -10.87 14.88
N ASP A 457 -18.32 -11.17 14.01
CA ASP A 457 -18.25 -10.61 12.66
C ASP A 457 -19.51 -10.94 11.83
N ARG A 458 -19.77 -10.12 10.81
CA ARG A 458 -20.88 -10.29 9.86
C ARG A 458 -20.92 -11.68 9.23
N LEU A 459 -19.80 -12.38 9.11
CA LEU A 459 -19.76 -13.77 8.64
C LEU A 459 -20.65 -14.71 9.47
N PHE A 460 -20.96 -14.41 10.73
CA PHE A 460 -21.92 -15.17 11.54
C PHE A 460 -23.38 -14.88 11.18
N VAL A 461 -23.66 -13.66 10.72
CA VAL A 461 -25.00 -13.15 10.42
C VAL A 461 -25.41 -13.43 8.97
N ARG A 462 -24.45 -13.55 8.06
CA ARG A 462 -24.73 -13.87 6.65
C ARG A 462 -25.48 -15.20 6.54
N ASP A 463 -26.62 -15.17 5.85
CA ASP A 463 -27.54 -16.30 5.66
C ASP A 463 -28.12 -16.91 6.95
N LEU A 464 -27.97 -16.22 8.10
CA LEU A 464 -28.35 -16.72 9.43
C LEU A 464 -29.84 -17.06 9.52
N ALA A 465 -30.72 -16.30 8.88
CA ALA A 465 -32.17 -16.54 8.93
C ALA A 465 -32.58 -17.89 8.29
N SER A 466 -31.83 -18.35 7.28
CA SER A 466 -32.12 -19.59 6.54
C SER A 466 -31.28 -20.79 6.97
N ASP A 467 -30.17 -20.58 7.69
CA ASP A 467 -29.22 -21.63 8.06
C ASP A 467 -29.34 -22.01 9.54
N LYS A 468 -30.02 -23.13 9.81
CA LYS A 468 -30.18 -23.68 11.17
C LYS A 468 -28.86 -23.99 11.87
N ARG A 469 -27.81 -24.36 11.13
CA ARG A 469 -26.50 -24.67 11.75
C ARG A 469 -25.84 -23.40 12.25
N ARG A 470 -25.96 -22.29 11.52
CA ARG A 470 -25.48 -20.97 11.95
C ARG A 470 -26.24 -20.46 13.17
N GLN A 471 -27.56 -20.65 13.21
CA GLN A 471 -28.38 -20.30 14.37
C GLN A 471 -27.94 -21.07 15.63
N LEU A 472 -27.71 -22.39 15.50
CA LEU A 472 -27.21 -23.22 16.59
C LEU A 472 -25.81 -22.78 17.06
N LEU A 473 -24.90 -22.51 16.13
CA LEU A 473 -23.56 -22.02 16.44
C LEU A 473 -23.61 -20.70 17.21
N LEU A 474 -24.39 -19.74 16.73
CA LEU A 474 -24.54 -18.44 17.38
C LEU A 474 -25.17 -18.57 18.78
N GLY A 475 -26.16 -19.45 18.94
CA GLY A 475 -26.74 -19.77 20.24
C GLY A 475 -25.73 -20.36 21.23
N HIS A 476 -24.89 -21.31 20.79
CA HIS A 476 -23.81 -21.85 21.63
C HIS A 476 -22.78 -20.78 22.02
N ILE A 477 -22.43 -19.88 21.10
CA ILE A 477 -21.54 -18.74 21.39
C ILE A 477 -22.17 -17.85 22.46
N GLY A 478 -23.47 -17.53 22.33
CA GLY A 478 -24.19 -16.73 23.32
C GLY A 478 -24.20 -17.38 24.71
N THR A 479 -24.49 -18.68 24.80
CA THR A 479 -24.45 -19.42 26.07
C THR A 479 -23.05 -19.39 26.70
N LEU A 480 -22.02 -19.73 25.93
CA LEU A 480 -20.64 -19.77 26.43
C LEU A 480 -20.15 -18.39 26.88
N ALA A 481 -20.44 -17.35 26.10
CA ALA A 481 -20.10 -15.99 26.47
C ALA A 481 -20.81 -15.57 27.77
N GLY A 482 -22.10 -15.92 27.93
CA GLY A 482 -22.84 -15.69 29.16
C GLY A 482 -22.24 -16.40 30.38
N GLU A 483 -21.82 -17.66 30.23
CA GLU A 483 -21.15 -18.42 31.30
C GLU A 483 -19.80 -17.80 31.72
N PHE A 484 -19.10 -17.14 30.79
CA PHE A 484 -17.86 -16.41 31.06
C PHE A 484 -18.08 -14.94 31.45
N GLY A 485 -19.33 -14.46 31.53
CA GLY A 485 -19.63 -13.06 31.82
C GLY A 485 -19.21 -12.08 30.72
N LEU A 486 -19.05 -12.57 29.48
CA LEU A 486 -18.64 -11.80 28.33
C LEU A 486 -19.85 -11.14 27.64
N THR A 487 -19.71 -9.86 27.32
CA THR A 487 -20.69 -9.16 26.47
C THR A 487 -20.49 -9.58 25.02
N VAL A 488 -21.58 -9.88 24.29
CA VAL A 488 -21.52 -10.22 22.86
C VAL A 488 -22.18 -9.13 22.04
N VAL A 489 -21.45 -8.57 21.09
CA VAL A 489 -21.98 -7.65 20.07
C VAL A 489 -22.07 -8.41 18.75
N VAL A 490 -23.21 -8.37 18.07
CA VAL A 490 -23.36 -8.99 16.75
C VAL A 490 -23.31 -7.92 15.67
N GLU A 491 -22.33 -8.04 14.77
CA GLU A 491 -22.10 -7.06 13.71
C GLU A 491 -22.78 -7.40 12.38
N GLY A 492 -23.02 -6.37 11.58
CA GLY A 492 -23.54 -6.53 10.23
C GLY A 492 -25.01 -6.94 10.17
N VAL A 493 -25.82 -6.61 11.19
CA VAL A 493 -27.27 -6.85 11.17
C VAL A 493 -27.94 -5.82 10.25
N GLU A 494 -28.54 -6.28 9.15
CA GLU A 494 -29.13 -5.42 8.11
C GLU A 494 -30.63 -5.65 7.90
N SER A 495 -31.17 -6.77 8.36
CA SER A 495 -32.57 -7.15 8.17
C SER A 495 -33.28 -7.52 9.48
N ALA A 496 -34.61 -7.36 9.48
CA ALA A 496 -35.45 -7.81 10.60
C ALA A 496 -35.37 -9.33 10.84
N ALA A 497 -35.12 -10.12 9.79
CA ALA A 497 -34.97 -11.56 9.90
C ALA A 497 -33.67 -11.94 10.64
N GLU A 498 -32.56 -11.28 10.32
CA GLU A 498 -31.29 -11.42 11.04
C GLU A 498 -31.43 -11.01 12.50
N LEU A 499 -32.06 -9.85 12.78
CA LEU A 499 -32.32 -9.38 14.14
C LEU A 499 -33.07 -10.44 14.97
N ARG A 500 -34.13 -11.04 14.42
CA ARG A 500 -34.89 -12.09 15.11
C ARG A 500 -34.06 -13.34 15.37
N ALA A 501 -33.25 -13.76 14.40
CA ALA A 501 -32.38 -14.92 14.57
C ALA A 501 -31.29 -14.68 15.64
N VAL A 502 -30.73 -13.47 15.69
CA VAL A 502 -29.78 -13.04 16.74
C VAL A 502 -30.46 -13.04 18.12
N SER A 503 -31.67 -12.48 18.22
CA SER A 503 -32.42 -12.48 19.49
C SER A 503 -32.84 -13.87 19.94
N ALA A 504 -33.17 -14.77 19.00
CA ALA A 504 -33.49 -16.17 19.31
C ALA A 504 -32.27 -16.95 19.83
N ALA A 505 -31.05 -16.51 19.48
CA ALA A 505 -29.79 -17.03 20.01
C ALA A 505 -29.45 -16.46 21.40
N GLY A 506 -30.32 -15.64 22.01
CA GLY A 506 -30.09 -15.03 23.32
C GLY A 506 -29.14 -13.83 23.30
N LEU A 507 -28.85 -13.28 22.11
CA LEU A 507 -27.98 -12.13 21.91
C LEU A 507 -28.79 -10.87 21.63
N HIS A 508 -28.41 -9.76 22.24
CA HIS A 508 -29.25 -8.54 22.21
C HIS A 508 -28.51 -7.28 21.78
N ILE A 509 -27.19 -7.21 21.87
CA ILE A 509 -26.42 -6.04 21.45
C ILE A 509 -26.06 -6.20 19.97
N ILE A 510 -26.49 -5.25 19.16
CA ILE A 510 -26.32 -5.29 17.71
C ILE A 510 -25.63 -4.03 17.18
N GLN A 511 -24.91 -4.23 16.08
CA GLN A 511 -24.36 -3.18 15.22
C GLN A 511 -24.69 -3.50 13.78
N GLY A 512 -25.13 -2.50 13.01
CA GLY A 512 -25.40 -2.69 11.58
C GLY A 512 -26.32 -1.64 10.98
N HIS A 513 -26.51 -1.73 9.67
CA HIS A 513 -27.28 -0.77 8.90
C HIS A 513 -28.78 -0.76 9.24
N LEU A 514 -29.30 -1.83 9.84
CA LEU A 514 -30.67 -1.86 10.36
C LEU A 514 -30.87 -0.79 11.45
N LEU A 515 -29.83 -0.54 12.26
CA LEU A 515 -29.82 0.48 13.30
C LEU A 515 -29.41 1.84 12.73
N SER A 516 -28.17 1.96 12.26
CA SER A 516 -27.63 3.17 11.64
C SER A 516 -26.33 2.91 10.89
N LYS A 517 -26.08 3.74 9.87
CA LYS A 517 -24.75 3.86 9.26
C LYS A 517 -23.80 4.64 10.19
N PRO A 518 -22.47 4.49 10.03
CA PRO A 518 -21.49 5.34 10.70
C PRO A 518 -21.71 6.82 10.38
N MET A 519 -21.67 7.68 11.41
CA MET A 519 -21.94 9.12 11.28
C MET A 519 -20.79 10.00 11.80
N PRO A 520 -20.58 11.21 11.29
CA PRO A 520 -19.61 12.16 11.84
C PRO A 520 -19.82 12.45 13.34
N ALA A 521 -18.75 12.84 14.03
CA ALA A 521 -18.75 13.13 15.46
C ALA A 521 -19.83 14.15 15.88
N ASP A 522 -20.06 15.18 15.06
CA ASP A 522 -20.98 16.27 15.36
C ASP A 522 -22.46 15.86 15.33
N ASP A 523 -22.79 14.78 14.59
CA ASP A 523 -24.16 14.30 14.43
C ASP A 523 -24.61 13.40 15.59
N VAL A 524 -23.65 12.80 16.32
CA VAL A 524 -23.92 11.83 17.39
C VAL A 524 -24.85 12.39 18.49
N PRO A 525 -24.64 13.60 19.04
CA PRO A 525 -25.54 14.16 20.06
C PRO A 525 -26.99 14.28 19.60
N VAL A 526 -27.21 14.73 18.36
CA VAL A 526 -28.56 14.88 17.79
C VAL A 526 -29.18 13.50 17.54
N TRP A 527 -28.39 12.55 17.03
CA TRP A 527 -28.85 11.18 16.82
C TRP A 527 -29.27 10.51 18.13
N CYS A 528 -28.48 10.66 19.20
CA CYS A 528 -28.84 10.15 20.53
C CYS A 528 -30.14 10.77 21.06
N ALA A 529 -30.28 12.10 20.94
CA ALA A 529 -31.43 12.81 21.48
C ALA A 529 -32.74 12.51 20.74
N VAL A 530 -32.66 12.31 19.41
CA VAL A 530 -33.86 12.26 18.54
C VAL A 530 -34.14 10.86 18.00
N GLN A 531 -33.10 10.07 17.68
CA GLN A 531 -33.27 8.83 16.93
C GLN A 531 -33.09 7.56 17.75
N LEU A 532 -32.31 7.58 18.83
CA LEU A 532 -31.97 6.37 19.60
C LEU A 532 -33.21 5.62 20.13
N GLU A 533 -34.09 6.31 20.87
CA GLU A 533 -35.29 5.68 21.43
C GLU A 533 -36.28 5.21 20.35
N PRO A 534 -36.65 6.03 19.34
CA PRO A 534 -37.50 5.56 18.25
C PRO A 534 -36.94 4.33 17.52
N ARG A 535 -35.62 4.30 17.27
CA ARG A 535 -34.95 3.16 16.63
C ARG A 535 -35.02 1.92 17.51
N ARG A 536 -34.76 2.04 18.81
CA ARG A 536 -34.88 0.92 19.75
C ARG A 536 -36.31 0.38 19.81
N SER A 537 -37.31 1.26 19.90
CA SER A 537 -38.71 0.85 19.89
C SER A 537 -39.10 0.14 18.59
N ALA A 538 -38.57 0.58 17.44
CA ALA A 538 -38.77 -0.12 16.18
C ALA A 538 -38.14 -1.53 16.18
N LEU A 539 -36.92 -1.68 16.72
CA LEU A 539 -36.28 -2.99 16.88
C LEU A 539 -37.10 -3.92 17.79
N GLN A 540 -37.58 -3.41 18.94
CA GLN A 540 -38.45 -4.16 19.86
C GLN A 540 -39.77 -4.58 19.19
N ALA A 541 -40.37 -3.71 18.39
CA ALA A 541 -41.57 -4.05 17.63
C ALA A 541 -41.31 -5.17 16.60
N LEU A 542 -40.15 -5.16 15.93
CA LEU A 542 -39.75 -6.23 15.01
C LEU A 542 -39.51 -7.57 15.72
N LEU A 543 -39.06 -7.54 16.97
CA LEU A 543 -38.90 -8.73 17.82
C LEU A 543 -40.24 -9.26 18.36
N ALA A 544 -41.21 -8.37 18.61
CA ALA A 544 -42.54 -8.73 19.13
C ALA A 544 -43.51 -9.28 18.06
N GLN A 545 -43.22 -9.07 16.77
CA GLN A 545 -44.06 -9.60 15.69
C GLN A 545 -44.02 -11.14 15.66
N PRO A 546 -45.18 -11.83 15.72
CA PRO A 546 -45.21 -13.28 15.64
C PRO A 546 -44.68 -13.74 14.28
N LEU A 547 -43.85 -14.80 14.31
CA LEU A 547 -43.30 -15.43 13.11
C LEU A 547 -44.43 -15.79 12.16
N SER A 548 -44.55 -15.03 11.07
CA SER A 548 -45.48 -15.33 9.98
C SER A 548 -44.86 -16.42 9.09
N ASP A 549 -44.56 -17.59 9.65
CA ASP A 549 -44.25 -18.81 8.90
C ASP A 549 -44.35 -20.07 9.80
N PRO A 550 -45.00 -21.17 9.37
CA PRO A 550 -45.43 -22.27 10.23
C PRO A 550 -44.33 -23.31 10.55
N ALA A 551 -43.06 -22.90 10.63
CA ALA A 551 -41.92 -23.81 10.79
C ALA A 551 -40.94 -23.43 11.92
N ALA A 552 -41.42 -22.80 12.99
CA ALA A 552 -40.63 -22.57 14.19
C ALA A 552 -40.83 -23.71 15.22
N PRO A 553 -39.76 -24.33 15.75
CA PRO A 553 -39.87 -25.34 16.79
C PRO A 553 -40.36 -24.73 18.11
N GLN A 554 -41.20 -25.50 18.81
CA GLN A 554 -41.70 -25.19 20.15
C GLN A 554 -40.52 -24.96 21.12
N ALA A 555 -40.66 -23.94 21.95
CA ALA A 555 -39.72 -23.56 22.99
C ALA A 555 -39.33 -24.76 23.88
N PHE A 556 -38.03 -24.86 24.18
CA PHE A 556 -37.53 -25.73 25.24
C PHE A 556 -38.12 -25.28 26.57
N ALA A 557 -39.14 -26.00 27.03
CA ALA A 557 -39.60 -25.93 28.41
C ALA A 557 -38.47 -26.44 29.32
N THR A 558 -38.00 -25.55 30.19
CA THR A 558 -37.12 -25.86 31.32
C THR A 558 -37.71 -26.99 32.17
N SER A 559 -37.03 -28.14 32.22
CA SER A 559 -37.29 -29.19 33.20
C SER A 559 -36.05 -29.40 34.06
N ALA A 560 -36.02 -28.77 35.24
CA ALA A 560 -35.18 -29.21 36.35
C ALA A 560 -35.78 -28.71 37.68
N ALA A 561 -36.93 -29.27 38.07
CA ALA A 561 -37.34 -29.28 39.46
C ALA A 561 -36.68 -30.48 40.14
N VAL A 562 -35.70 -30.22 41.01
CA VAL A 562 -35.09 -31.24 41.88
C VAL A 562 -35.95 -31.37 43.14
N PRO A 563 -36.54 -32.54 43.45
CA PRO A 563 -37.19 -32.75 44.74
C PRO A 563 -36.16 -33.14 45.82
N PRO A 564 -36.42 -32.89 47.12
CA PRO A 564 -35.50 -33.20 48.18
C PRO A 564 -35.51 -34.71 48.47
N LYS A 565 -34.34 -35.36 48.48
CA LYS A 565 -34.20 -36.71 49.00
C LYS A 565 -34.20 -36.68 50.53
N ALA A 566 -35.31 -37.13 51.12
CA ALA A 566 -35.37 -37.62 52.49
C ALA A 566 -34.49 -38.87 52.64
N GLY A 567 -33.85 -39.02 53.79
CA GLY A 567 -32.93 -40.11 54.09
C GLY A 567 -33.58 -41.44 54.45
N SER A 568 -32.78 -42.51 54.45
CA SER A 568 -32.63 -43.49 55.56
C SER A 568 -32.09 -44.85 55.06
N GLY A 569 -31.15 -45.42 55.84
CA GLY A 569 -30.86 -46.86 56.00
C GLY A 569 -30.19 -47.56 54.81
N ARG A 570 -28.99 -48.09 54.89
CA ARG A 570 -28.38 -48.98 55.89
C ARG A 570 -26.87 -49.04 55.69
#